data_AF-A0A7Y2UDB2-F1
#
_entry.id   AF-A0A7Y2UDB2-F1
#
_cell.length_a   1.000
_cell.length_b   1.000
_cell.length_c   1.000
_cell.angle_alpha   90.00
_cell.angle_beta   90.00
_cell.angle_gamma   90.00
#
_symmetry.space_group_name_H-M   'P 1'
#
loop_
_entity.id
_entity.type
_entity.pdbx_description
1 polymer ?
#
loop_
_entity_poly.entity_id
_entity_poly.type
_entity_poly.pdbx_seq_one_letter_code
_entity_poly.pdbx_strand_id
1 'polypeptide(L)' 'MLTVYGIKQCDTCRKALKWLEAQGIDHRFHDFRVDGLSAD' A
#
# COMPACT_ATOMS: atom_id res chain seq x y z
N MET A 1 10.20 3.10 -6.84
CA MET A 1 9.69 2.42 -5.64
C MET A 1 8.22 2.77 -5.51
N LEU A 2 7.32 1.79 -5.67
CA LEU A 2 5.88 2.04 -5.72
C LEU A 2 5.32 2.08 -4.28
N THR A 3 4.55 3.10 -3.90
CA THR A 3 3.94 3.17 -2.57
C THR A 3 2.42 3.07 -2.69
N VAL A 4 1.85 2.04 -2.07
CA VAL A 4 0.41 1.82 -1.95
C VAL A 4 -0.06 2.44 -0.65
N TYR A 5 -0.75 3.57 -0.78
CA TYR A 5 -1.37 4.26 0.36
C TYR A 5 -2.73 3.61 0.67
N GLY A 6 -2.94 3.26 1.93
CA GLY A 6 -4.16 2.60 2.33
C GLY A 6 -4.36 2.58 3.83
N ILE A 7 -5.29 1.74 4.26
CA ILE A 7 -5.51 1.39 5.65
C ILE A 7 -5.40 -0.11 5.80
N LYS A 8 -4.88 -0.60 6.93
CA LYS A 8 -4.67 -2.03 7.19
C LYS A 8 -5.91 -2.91 6.94
N GLN A 9 -7.12 -2.38 7.10
CA GLN A 9 -8.38 -3.10 6.88
C GLN A 9 -8.96 -2.99 5.46
N CYS A 10 -8.29 -2.36 4.50
CA CYS A 10 -8.81 -2.23 3.14
C CYS A 10 -8.57 -3.50 2.30
N ASP A 11 -9.66 -4.19 1.93
CA ASP A 11 -9.61 -5.36 1.05
C ASP A 11 -9.05 -5.05 -0.34
N THR A 12 -9.35 -3.87 -0.88
CA THR A 12 -8.83 -3.44 -2.18
C THR A 12 -7.31 -3.28 -2.15
N CYS A 13 -6.76 -2.65 -1.11
CA CYS A 13 -5.32 -2.53 -0.93
C CYS A 13 -4.66 -3.91 -0.82
N ARG A 14 -5.24 -4.84 -0.04
CA ARG A 14 -4.73 -6.21 0.07
C ARG A 14 -4.68 -6.93 -1.28
N LYS A 15 -5.70 -6.78 -2.12
CA LYS A 15 -5.72 -7.37 -3.48
C LYS A 15 -4.65 -6.75 -4.37
N ALA A 16 -4.48 -5.43 -4.31
CA ALA A 16 -3.45 -4.73 -5.08
C ALA A 16 -2.03 -5.17 -4.68
N LEU A 17 -1.73 -5.25 -3.38
CA LEU A 17 -0.43 -5.74 -2.88
C LEU A 17 -0.13 -7.16 -3.36
N LYS A 18 -1.11 -8.08 -3.26
CA LYS A 18 -0.96 -9.44 -3.77
C LYS A 18 -0.70 -9.49 -5.28
N TRP A 19 -1.36 -8.63 -6.05
CA TRP A 19 -1.13 -8.56 -7.49
C TRP A 19 0.28 -8.04 -7.79
N LEU A 20 0.74 -6.99 -7.10
CA LEU A 20 2.08 -6.43 -7.25
C LEU A 20 3.16 -7.45 -6.89
N GLU A 21 2.98 -8.19 -5.80
CA GLU A 21 3.85 -9.29 -5.37
C GLU A 21 3.92 -10.38 -6.45
N ALA A 22 2.77 -10.79 -7.00
CA ALA A 22 2.70 -11.81 -8.05
C ALA A 22 3.36 -11.37 -9.37
N GLN A 23 3.43 -10.07 -9.65
CA GLN A 23 4.15 -9.51 -10.80
C GLN A 23 5.64 -9.25 -10.51
N GLY A 24 6.11 -9.50 -9.29
CA GLY A 24 7.49 -9.20 -8.88
C GLY A 24 7.77 -7.69 -8.82
N ILE A 25 6.74 -6.86 -8.66
CA ILE A 25 6.88 -5.41 -8.59
C ILE A 25 7.18 -5.01 -7.15
N ASP A 26 8.35 -4.41 -6.95
CA ASP A 26 8.75 -3.87 -5.65
C ASP A 26 7.82 -2.73 -5.22
N HIS A 27 7.20 -2.91 -4.07
CA HIS A 27 6.20 -2.00 -3.54
C HIS A 27 6.23 -1.92 -2.02
N ARG A 28 5.78 -0.78 -1.49
CA ARG A 28 5.63 -0.53 -0.06
C ARG A 28 4.19 -0.19 0.25
N PHE A 29 3.72 -0.59 1.43
CA PHE A 29 2.41 -0.20 1.94
C PHE A 29 2.57 0.92 2.97
N HIS A 30 1.81 2.01 2.82
CA HIS A 30 1.79 3.13 3.76
C HIS A 30 0.41 3.24 4.39
N ASP A 31 0.33 3.09 5.72
CA ASP A 31 -0.93 3.22 6.45
C ASP A 31 -1.12 4.65 6.93
N PHE A 32 -1.93 5.43 6.21
CA PHE A 32 -2.10 6.84 6.54
C PHE A 32 -2.90 7.11 7.82
N ARG A 33 -3.59 6.11 8.40
CA ARG A 33 -4.22 6.28 9.72
C ARG A 33 -3.22 6.18 10.85
N VAL A 34 -2.14 5.43 10.66
CA VAL A 34 -1.11 5.19 11.68
C VAL A 34 0.07 6.13 11.48
N ASP A 35 0.56 6.23 10.25
CA ASP A 35 1.73 7.03 9.88
C ASP A 35 1.38 8.49 9.56
N GLY A 36 0.08 8.80 9.47
CA GLY A 36 -0.40 10.11 9.01
C GLY A 36 -0.22 10.32 7.51
N LEU A 37 -0.85 11.37 6.99
CA LEU A 37 -0.55 11.89 5.66
C LEU A 37 0.43 13.05 5.86
N SER A 38 1.71 12.82 5.55
CA SER A 38 2.62 13.94 5.33
C SER A 38 2.30 14.51 3.95
N ALA A 39 1.73 15.70 3.92
CA ALA A 39 1.56 16.46 2.68
C ALA A 39 2.93 17.05 2.33
N ASP A 40 3.58 16.49 1.32
CA ASP A 40 4.63 17.18 0.56
C ASP A 40 3.97 17.89 -0.63
#